data_AF-A0A243B283-F1
#
_entry.id   AF-A0A243B283-F1
#
_cell.length_a   1.000
_cell.length_b   1.000
_cell.length_c   1.000
_cell.angle_alpha   90.00
_cell.angle_beta   90.00
_cell.angle_gamma   90.00
#
_symmetry.space_group_name_H-M   'P 1'
#
loop_
_entity.id
_entity.type
_entity.pdbx_description
1 polymer ?
#
loop_
_entity_poly.entity_id
_entity_poly.type
_entity_poly.pdbx_seq_one_letter_code
_entity_poly.pdbx_strand_id
1 'polypeptide(L)'
;MHKEYEIEEYTAIEEQIHYYCKCLLVSHPDQIIKYLEKRLEKYAETLQYAHLYPDTVILPLQQLVIEYSLDVARIRKYMNLKT
;
A
#
# COMPACT_ATOMS: atom_id res chain seq x y z
N MET A 1 -14.66 -24.14 5.23
CA MET A 1 -13.28 -23.80 4.86
C MET A 1 -13.16 -22.51 4.06
N HIS A 2 -13.91 -22.23 2.97
CA HIS A 2 -13.74 -20.95 2.24
C HIS A 2 -14.09 -19.68 3.04
N LYS A 3 -15.11 -19.73 3.91
CA LYS A 3 -15.53 -18.56 4.70
C LYS A 3 -14.54 -18.12 5.78
N GLU A 4 -13.77 -19.05 6.34
CA GLU A 4 -12.80 -18.73 7.39
C GLU A 4 -11.60 -17.96 6.82
N TYR A 5 -11.11 -18.36 5.64
CA TYR A 5 -10.05 -17.64 4.93
C TYR A 5 -10.47 -16.22 4.52
N GLU A 6 -11.72 -16.02 4.08
CA GLU A 6 -12.22 -14.69 3.75
C GLU A 6 -12.31 -13.76 4.97
N ILE A 7 -12.67 -14.30 6.14
CA ILE A 7 -12.74 -13.54 7.41
C ILE A 7 -11.33 -13.16 7.89
N GLU A 8 -10.36 -14.07 7.79
CA GLU A 8 -8.96 -13.80 8.16
C GLU A 8 -8.32 -12.75 7.24
N GLU A 9 -8.52 -12.85 5.91
CA GLU A 9 -8.03 -11.87 4.94
C GLU A 9 -8.63 -10.48 5.22
N TYR A 10 -9.92 -10.43 5.58
CA TYR A 10 -10.62 -9.19 5.90
C TYR A 10 -10.14 -8.55 7.21
N THR A 11 -9.90 -9.37 8.24
CA THR A 11 -9.38 -8.88 9.53
C THR A 11 -7.97 -8.29 9.35
N ALA A 12 -7.12 -8.98 8.57
CA ALA A 12 -5.77 -8.51 8.29
C ALA A 12 -5.74 -7.16 7.55
N ILE A 13 -6.61 -6.96 6.55
CA ILE A 13 -6.68 -5.67 5.84
C ILE A 13 -7.25 -4.55 6.73
N GLU A 14 -8.18 -4.85 7.64
CA GLU A 14 -8.69 -3.88 8.61
C GLU A 14 -7.60 -3.42 9.58
N GLU A 15 -6.79 -4.34 10.10
CA GLU A 15 -5.65 -4.04 10.95
C GLU A 15 -4.61 -3.18 10.21
N GLN A 16 -4.33 -3.52 8.95
CA GLN A 16 -3.38 -2.77 8.13
C GLN A 16 -3.89 -1.35 7.81
N ILE A 17 -5.18 -1.19 7.51
CA ILE A 17 -5.82 0.12 7.35
C ILE A 17 -5.73 0.91 8.65
N HIS A 18 -6.04 0.29 9.80
CA HIS A 18 -5.97 0.95 11.10
C HIS A 18 -4.55 1.43 11.41
N TYR A 19 -3.55 0.59 11.13
CA TYR A 19 -2.14 0.94 11.26
C TYR A 19 -1.79 2.16 10.40
N TYR A 20 -2.15 2.16 9.11
CA TYR A 20 -1.91 3.31 8.23
C TYR A 20 -2.63 4.57 8.70
N CYS A 21 -3.88 4.48 9.14
CA CYS A 21 -4.62 5.61 9.70
C CYS A 21 -3.86 6.25 10.88
N LYS A 22 -3.36 5.42 11.79
CA LYS A 22 -2.56 5.89 12.93
C LYS A 22 -1.24 6.53 12.51
N CYS A 23 -0.51 5.90 11.59
CA CYS A 23 0.79 6.40 11.12
C CYS A 23 0.66 7.71 10.32
N LEU A 24 -0.39 7.86 9.53
CA LEU A 24 -0.60 9.01 8.65
C LEU A 24 -1.47 10.10 9.30
N LEU A 25 -2.00 9.86 10.50
CA LEU A 25 -2.92 10.75 11.22
C LEU A 25 -4.17 11.07 10.38
N VAL A 26 -4.72 10.05 9.74
CA VAL A 26 -5.92 10.13 8.89
C VAL A 26 -7.02 9.22 9.43
N SER A 27 -8.27 9.48 9.05
CA SER A 27 -9.43 8.71 9.53
C SER A 27 -10.08 7.86 8.43
N HIS A 28 -9.80 8.12 7.16
CA HIS A 28 -10.44 7.44 6.04
C HIS A 28 -9.45 6.69 5.14
N PRO A 29 -9.78 5.45 4.72
CA PRO A 29 -8.95 4.66 3.81
C PRO A 29 -8.62 5.35 2.48
N ASP A 30 -9.50 6.21 1.96
CA ASP A 30 -9.23 7.04 0.77
C ASP A 30 -8.00 7.94 0.92
N GLN A 31 -7.76 8.45 2.13
CA GLN A 31 -6.60 9.29 2.42
C GLN A 31 -5.32 8.45 2.42
N ILE A 32 -5.40 7.19 2.86
CA ILE A 32 -4.30 6.23 2.78
C ILE A 32 -3.97 5.94 1.31
N ILE A 33 -4.97 5.64 0.48
CA ILE A 33 -4.78 5.39 -0.97
C ILE A 33 -4.06 6.58 -1.62
N LYS A 34 -4.57 7.80 -1.43
CA LYS A 34 -3.95 9.02 -1.99
C LYS A 34 -2.50 9.20 -1.56
N TYR A 35 -2.20 8.89 -0.30
CA TYR A 35 -0.83 8.96 0.22
C TYR A 35 0.08 7.93 -0.47
N LEU A 36 -0.37 6.67 -0.57
CA LEU A 36 0.40 5.59 -1.20
C LEU A 36 0.62 5.85 -2.69
N GLU A 37 -0.39 6.33 -3.41
CA GLU A 37 -0.28 6.70 -4.82
C GLU A 37 0.77 7.80 -5.04
N LYS A 38 0.75 8.86 -4.21
CA LYS A 38 1.77 9.92 -4.28
C LYS A 38 3.19 9.41 -3.98
N ARG A 39 3.32 8.40 -3.11
CA ARG A 39 4.62 7.75 -2.84
C ARG A 39 5.06 6.92 -4.05
N LEU A 40 4.16 6.16 -4.65
CA LEU A 40 4.42 5.35 -5.84
C LEU A 40 4.87 6.21 -7.01
N GLU A 41 4.22 7.34 -7.27
CA GLU A 41 4.64 8.31 -8.30
C GLU A 41 6.09 8.75 -8.07
N LYS A 42 6.42 9.18 -6.85
CA LYS A 42 7.78 9.61 -6.51
C LYS A 42 8.83 8.49 -6.66
N TYR A 43 8.48 7.27 -6.29
CA TYR A 43 9.38 6.13 -6.45
C TYR A 43 9.57 5.76 -7.92
N ALA A 44 8.51 5.82 -8.73
CA ALA A 44 8.59 5.60 -10.17
C ALA A 44 9.49 6.65 -10.83
N GLU A 45 9.34 7.94 -10.49
CA GLU A 45 10.24 9.01 -10.94
C GLU A 45 11.71 8.71 -10.55
N THR A 46 11.95 8.28 -9.31
CA THR A 46 13.30 7.94 -8.85
C THR A 46 13.89 6.76 -9.63
N LEU A 47 13.08 5.73 -9.90
CA LEU A 47 13.49 4.54 -10.64
C LEU A 47 13.76 4.80 -12.12
N GLN A 48 13.19 5.85 -12.74
CA GLN A 48 13.59 6.28 -14.09
C GLN A 48 15.07 6.65 -14.16
N TYR A 49 15.63 7.14 -13.04
CA TYR A 49 17.03 7.50 -12.91
C TYR A 49 17.82 6.44 -12.13
N ALA A 50 17.36 5.19 -12.10
CA ALA A 50 17.98 4.14 -11.28
C ALA A 50 19.48 3.94 -11.53
N HIS A 51 19.92 4.14 -12.77
CA HIS A 51 21.34 4.07 -13.18
C HIS A 51 22.26 5.09 -12.48
N LEU A 52 21.71 6.12 -11.83
CA LEU A 52 22.45 7.13 -11.09
C LEU A 52 22.67 6.77 -9.62
N TYR A 53 22.06 5.68 -9.13
CA TYR A 53 22.07 5.30 -7.73
C TYR A 53 22.61 3.88 -7.54
N PRO A 54 23.22 3.57 -6.38
CA PRO A 54 23.63 2.21 -6.07
C PRO A 54 22.43 1.30 -5.79
N ASP A 55 22.62 -0.01 -5.98
CA ASP A 55 21.59 -1.03 -5.73
C ASP A 55 21.06 -1.01 -4.29
N THR A 56 21.88 -0.58 -3.32
CA THR A 56 21.48 -0.40 -1.92
C THR A 56 20.37 0.63 -1.73
N VAL A 57 20.15 1.51 -2.72
CA VAL A 57 19.04 2.47 -2.78
C VAL A 57 17.91 1.95 -3.68
N ILE A 58 18.25 1.35 -4.82
CA ILE A 58 17.27 0.93 -5.83
C ILE A 58 16.46 -0.30 -5.41
N LEU A 59 17.09 -1.32 -4.82
CA LEU A 59 16.41 -2.55 -4.44
C LEU A 59 15.32 -2.30 -3.38
N PRO A 60 15.55 -1.54 -2.30
CA PRO A 60 14.49 -1.20 -1.36
C PRO A 60 13.36 -0.38 -2.00
N LEU A 61 13.67 0.55 -2.91
CA LEU A 61 12.65 1.33 -3.62
C LEU A 61 11.74 0.44 -4.48
N GLN A 62 12.31 -0.55 -5.18
CA GLN A 62 11.54 -1.52 -5.96
C GLN A 62 10.63 -2.37 -5.07
N GLN A 63 11.12 -2.80 -3.89
CA GLN A 63 10.31 -3.54 -2.91
C GLN A 63 9.13 -2.68 -2.42
N LEU A 64 9.39 -1.42 -2.05
CA LEU A 64 8.34 -0.49 -1.63
C LEU A 64 7.29 -0.25 -2.71
N VAL A 65 7.70 -0.19 -3.99
CA VAL A 65 6.75 -0.07 -5.11
C VAL A 65 5.82 -1.28 -5.17
N ILE A 66 6.35 -2.49 -5.02
CA ILE A 66 5.55 -3.72 -5.02
C ILE A 66 4.58 -3.72 -3.83
N GLU A 67 5.09 -3.50 -2.62
CA GLU A 67 4.30 -3.50 -1.39
C GLU A 67 3.17 -2.46 -1.43
N TYR A 68 3.48 -1.21 -1.77
CA TYR A 68 2.48 -0.16 -1.78
C TYR A 68 1.45 -0.34 -2.91
N SER A 69 1.85 -0.90 -4.05
CA SER A 69 0.91 -1.22 -5.13
C SER A 69 -0.10 -2.31 -4.69
N LEU A 70 0.38 -3.33 -3.97
CA LEU A 70 -0.46 -4.38 -3.42
C LEU A 70 -1.40 -3.84 -2.35
N ASP A 71 -0.91 -2.98 -1.46
CA ASP A 71 -1.71 -2.34 -0.42
C ASP A 71 -2.83 -1.47 -1.02
N VAL A 72 -2.52 -0.65 -2.03
CA VAL A 72 -3.54 0.14 -2.74
C VAL A 72 -4.62 -0.76 -3.33
N ALA A 73 -4.24 -1.86 -4.01
CA ALA A 73 -5.20 -2.78 -4.60
C ALA A 73 -6.10 -3.45 -3.54
N ARG A 74 -5.52 -3.88 -2.41
CA ARG A 74 -6.25 -4.51 -1.30
C ARG A 74 -7.21 -3.54 -0.62
N ILE A 75 -6.75 -2.31 -0.31
CA ILE A 75 -7.59 -1.30 0.33
C ILE A 75 -8.76 -0.92 -0.59
N ARG A 76 -8.53 -0.75 -1.90
CA ARG A 76 -9.61 -0.51 -2.87
C ARG A 76 -10.64 -1.64 -2.91
N LYS A 77 -10.18 -2.90 -2.96
CA LYS A 77 -11.06 -4.07 -2.92
C LYS A 77 -11.90 -4.06 -1.64
N TYR A 78 -11.28 -3.83 -0.48
CA TYR A 78 -11.97 -3.75 0.81
C TYR A 78 -13.01 -2.63 0.86
N MET A 79 -12.70 -1.44 0.34
CA MET A 79 -13.64 -0.32 0.31
C MET A 79 -14.89 -0.65 -0.53
N ASN A 80 -14.72 -1.28 -1.69
CA ASN A 80 -15.83 -1.71 -2.54
C ASN A 80 -16.72 -2.77 -1.88
N LEU A 81 -16.20 -3.56 -0.93
CA LEU A 81 -16.97 -4.54 -0.17
C LEU A 81 -17.77 -3.90 0.98
N LYS A 82 -17.32 -2.73 1.47
CA LYS A 82 -18.00 -1.97 2.54
C LYS A 82 -19.04 -0.95 2.03
N THR A 83 -19.09 -0.70 0.73
CA THR A 83 -19.99 0.29 0.10
C THR A 83 -21.31 -0.36 -0.32
#